data_AF-A0AAW7L3M4-F1
#
_entry.id   AF-A0AAW7L3M4-F1
#
_cell.length_a   1.000
_cell.length_b   1.000
_cell.length_c   1.000
_cell.angle_alpha   90.00
_cell.angle_beta   90.00
_cell.angle_gamma   90.00
#
_symmetry.space_group_name_H-M   'P 1'
#
loop_
_entity.id
_entity.type
_entity.pdbx_description
1 polymer ?
#
loop_
_entity_poly.entity_id
_entity_poly.type
_entity_poly.pdbx_seq_one_letter_code
_entity_poly.pdbx_strand_id
1 'polypeptide(L)'
;MKKLTIVSTVLAALSLAACSSNQGLEKIDSDFASLDNDSDGFISKIEADDDSIWQHFSNIDTNMDNQISRNEYDAYMQLNAGKVATDSEVSESAFKADIAKFDKIENDFKSLDNDSNGFISVSEADDDDISNHFGYMDSNKDKRVSKKEFNSYIQKHGDSVAEDDALEQFKNS
;
A
#
# COMPACT_ATOMS: atom_id res chain seq x y z
N MET A 1 66.51 15.91 23.05
CA MET A 1 65.42 16.18 24.02
C MET A 1 64.27 15.25 23.63
N LYS A 2 64.15 14.13 24.35
CA LYS A 2 62.99 13.71 25.18
C LYS A 2 61.67 13.54 24.40
N LYS A 3 61.19 12.29 24.47
CA LYS A 3 60.03 11.64 23.83
C LYS A 3 58.69 12.22 24.30
N LEU A 4 57.59 11.93 23.59
CA LEU A 4 56.41 11.22 24.12
C LEU A 4 55.32 11.03 23.04
N THR A 5 55.03 9.77 22.74
CA THR A 5 53.84 9.25 22.04
C THR A 5 52.67 9.17 23.03
N ILE A 6 51.46 9.61 22.68
CA ILE A 6 50.22 9.10 23.30
C ILE A 6 49.15 8.97 22.20
N VAL A 7 48.95 7.73 21.76
CA VAL A 7 47.73 7.25 21.10
C VAL A 7 46.63 7.26 22.16
N SER A 8 45.54 7.99 21.94
CA SER A 8 44.32 7.88 22.75
C SER A 8 43.27 7.14 21.94
N THR A 9 43.29 5.82 22.04
CA THR A 9 42.14 4.97 21.79
C THR A 9 41.11 5.25 22.88
N VAL A 10 40.08 6.01 22.56
CA VAL A 10 38.86 6.05 23.39
C VAL A 10 37.84 5.13 22.73
N LEU A 11 37.93 3.84 23.07
CA LEU A 11 36.77 2.95 23.00
C LEU A 11 35.84 3.38 24.15
N ALA A 12 34.94 4.32 23.89
CA ALA A 12 33.81 4.57 24.77
C ALA A 12 32.68 3.61 24.39
N ALA A 13 32.68 2.44 25.00
CA ALA A 13 31.48 1.63 25.10
C ALA A 13 30.50 2.35 26.04
N LEU A 14 29.55 3.10 25.48
CA LEU A 14 28.42 3.64 26.23
C LEU A 14 27.14 2.94 25.77
N SER A 15 26.74 1.99 26.62
CA SER A 15 25.44 1.37 26.83
C SER A 15 24.28 1.84 25.95
N LEU A 16 23.72 0.92 25.16
CA LEU A 16 22.36 1.03 24.63
C LEU A 16 21.37 0.99 25.79
N ALA A 17 21.03 2.15 26.35
CA ALA A 17 19.75 2.31 27.02
C ALA A 17 18.69 2.50 25.92
N ALA A 18 18.22 1.38 25.38
CA ALA A 18 16.97 1.35 24.63
C ALA A 18 15.83 1.62 25.61
N CYS A 19 15.56 2.90 25.89
CA CYS A 19 14.29 3.30 26.44
C CYS A 19 13.27 3.23 25.30
N SER A 20 12.72 2.04 25.08
CA SER A 20 11.48 1.84 24.35
C SER A 20 10.35 2.58 25.08
N SER A 21 10.15 3.85 24.71
CA SER A 21 8.87 4.51 24.90
C SER A 21 8.02 4.13 23.70
N ASN A 22 7.18 3.13 23.91
CA ASN A 22 6.15 2.69 22.97
C ASN A 22 4.99 3.69 23.02
N GLN A 23 5.27 4.95 22.67
CA GLN A 23 4.29 5.96 22.31
C GLN A 23 4.45 6.09 20.80
N GLY A 24 3.39 5.86 20.02
CA GLY A 24 3.47 6.07 18.59
C GLY A 24 3.89 7.51 18.34
N LEU A 25 5.13 7.70 17.89
CA LEU A 25 5.68 9.02 17.62
C LEU A 25 4.71 9.74 16.68
N GLU A 26 4.40 11.00 16.98
CA GLU A 26 3.43 11.77 16.20
C GLU A 26 3.88 11.84 14.75
N LYS A 27 2.94 11.73 13.79
CA LYS A 27 3.30 11.79 12.38
C LYS A 27 3.93 13.15 12.08
N ILE A 28 5.04 13.14 11.33
CA ILE A 28 5.60 14.37 10.77
C ILE A 28 4.63 14.93 9.72
N ASP A 29 4.15 16.14 9.96
CA ASP A 29 3.22 16.89 9.11
C ASP A 29 3.84 18.11 8.43
N SER A 30 5.01 18.54 8.89
CA SER A 30 5.79 19.63 8.29
C SER A 30 6.59 19.20 7.07
N ASP A 31 6.72 20.08 6.08
CA ASP A 31 7.55 19.86 4.90
C ASP A 31 9.01 20.28 5.16
N PHE A 32 9.96 19.67 4.45
CA PHE A 32 11.39 20.02 4.59
C PHE A 32 11.64 21.53 4.47
N ALA A 33 10.99 22.18 3.50
CA ALA A 33 11.18 23.61 3.23
C ALA A 33 10.55 24.52 4.30
N SER A 34 9.59 24.04 5.10
CA SER A 34 9.06 24.81 6.24
C SER A 34 9.93 24.68 7.49
N LEU A 35 10.79 23.66 7.54
CA LEU A 35 11.70 23.40 8.66
C LEU A 35 13.06 24.09 8.46
N ASP A 36 13.58 24.07 7.23
CA ASP A 36 14.82 24.74 6.80
C ASP A 36 14.63 26.27 6.71
N ASN A 37 14.67 26.93 7.87
CA ASN A 37 14.32 28.34 8.04
C ASN A 37 15.44 29.27 7.57
N ASP A 38 16.69 28.84 7.66
CA ASP A 38 17.83 29.59 7.16
C ASP A 38 18.21 29.27 5.70
N SER A 39 17.53 28.27 5.10
CA SER A 39 17.68 27.85 3.71
C SER A 39 19.08 27.36 3.37
N ASP A 40 19.77 26.75 4.34
CA ASP A 40 21.09 26.15 4.15
C ASP A 40 21.05 24.74 3.53
N GLY A 41 19.84 24.17 3.43
CA GLY A 41 19.59 22.85 2.85
C GLY A 41 19.62 21.70 3.85
N PHE A 42 19.66 21.99 5.15
CA PHE A 42 19.63 21.05 6.26
C PHE A 42 18.57 21.47 7.28
N ILE A 43 18.13 20.54 8.12
CA ILE A 43 17.31 20.85 9.29
C ILE A 43 18.17 20.62 10.53
N SER A 44 18.51 21.71 11.20
CA SER A 44 19.24 21.68 12.45
C SER A 44 18.34 21.27 13.63
N LYS A 45 18.96 20.93 14.77
CA LYS A 45 18.24 20.70 16.02
C LYS A 45 17.42 21.90 16.48
N ILE A 46 17.89 23.12 16.19
CA ILE A 46 17.20 24.36 16.58
C ILE A 46 15.94 24.53 15.76
N GLU A 47 16.00 24.21 14.47
CA GLU A 47 14.86 24.27 13.55
C GLU A 47 13.84 23.16 13.80
N ALA A 48 14.31 22.00 14.28
CA ALA A 48 13.44 20.87 14.62
C ALA A 48 12.75 21.01 15.98
N ASP A 49 13.28 21.78 16.94
CA ASP A 49 12.92 21.74 18.39
C ASP A 49 11.43 21.98 18.68
N ASP A 50 10.77 22.84 17.90
CA ASP A 50 9.34 23.21 18.08
C ASP A 50 8.42 22.47 17.10
N ASP A 51 8.90 21.39 16.47
CA ASP A 51 8.15 20.64 15.47
C ASP A 51 8.09 19.13 15.82
N SER A 52 7.07 18.45 15.30
CA SER A 52 6.87 17.00 15.41
C SER A 52 8.12 16.21 15.00
N ILE A 53 8.92 16.72 14.07
CA ILE A 53 10.18 16.10 13.59
C ILE A 53 11.22 15.92 14.70
N TRP A 54 11.19 16.74 15.77
CA TRP A 54 12.11 16.62 16.90
C TRP A 54 12.15 15.21 17.48
N GLN A 55 10.97 14.61 17.66
CA GLN A 55 10.84 13.27 18.26
C GLN A 55 11.44 12.17 17.37
N HIS A 56 11.58 12.45 16.07
CA HIS A 56 12.13 11.55 15.07
C HIS A 56 13.57 11.86 14.70
N PHE A 57 14.13 12.95 15.24
CA PHE A 57 15.42 13.50 14.80
C PHE A 57 16.51 12.44 14.77
N SER A 58 16.68 11.69 15.87
CA SER A 58 17.68 10.61 15.95
C SER A 58 17.41 9.41 15.04
N ASN A 59 16.17 9.23 14.59
CA ASN A 59 15.82 8.18 13.64
C ASN A 59 16.06 8.62 12.19
N ILE A 60 15.99 9.92 11.92
CA ILE A 60 16.21 10.53 10.60
C ILE A 60 17.70 10.78 10.36
N ASP A 61 18.41 11.34 11.35
CA ASP A 61 19.86 11.61 11.34
C ASP A 61 20.66 10.29 11.42
N THR A 62 20.71 9.58 10.30
CA THR A 62 21.35 8.26 10.20
C THR A 62 22.87 8.35 10.21
N ASN A 63 23.42 9.47 9.72
CA ASN A 63 24.85 9.68 9.66
C ASN A 63 25.43 10.27 10.97
N MET A 64 24.54 10.68 11.91
CA MET A 64 24.82 11.24 13.23
C MET A 64 25.62 12.54 13.19
N ASP A 65 25.43 13.36 12.16
CA ASP A 65 26.10 14.67 12.02
C ASP A 65 25.38 15.81 12.76
N ASN A 66 24.26 15.51 13.43
CA ASN A 66 23.37 16.43 14.15
C ASN A 66 22.55 17.36 13.25
N GLN A 67 22.42 17.04 11.98
CA GLN A 67 21.59 17.74 11.02
C GLN A 67 20.82 16.71 10.19
N ILE A 68 19.64 17.07 9.72
CA ILE A 68 18.87 16.23 8.81
C ILE A 68 19.08 16.75 7.41
N SER A 69 19.74 15.97 6.56
CA SER A 69 19.80 16.26 5.13
C SER A 69 18.47 15.96 4.44
N ARG A 70 18.26 16.55 3.26
CA ARG A 70 17.10 16.24 2.40
C ARG A 70 16.97 14.74 2.11
N ASN A 71 18.09 14.06 1.87
CA ASN A 71 18.09 12.63 1.57
C ASN A 71 17.63 11.79 2.77
N GLU A 72 18.08 12.15 3.97
CA GLU A 72 17.68 11.50 5.22
C GLU A 72 16.21 11.72 5.54
N TYR A 73 15.75 12.96 5.37
CA TYR A 73 14.34 13.31 5.48
C TYR A 73 13.48 12.49 4.51
N ASP A 74 13.83 12.48 3.22
CA ASP A 74 13.09 11.77 2.18
C ASP A 74 13.09 10.24 2.42
N ALA A 75 14.22 9.67 2.83
CA ALA A 75 14.33 8.26 3.17
C ALA A 75 13.46 7.91 4.38
N TYR A 76 13.48 8.74 5.42
CA TYR A 76 12.65 8.54 6.60
C TYR A 76 11.16 8.69 6.29
N MET A 77 10.78 9.69 5.49
CA MET A 77 9.42 9.84 4.97
C MET A 77 9.02 8.65 4.11
N GLN A 78 9.87 8.11 3.26
CA GLN A 78 9.53 6.94 2.45
C GLN A 78 9.33 5.67 3.29
N LEU A 79 10.11 5.50 4.38
CA LEU A 79 10.02 4.36 5.28
C LEU A 79 8.85 4.47 6.27
N ASN A 80 8.52 5.69 6.72
CA ASN A 80 7.54 5.93 7.79
C ASN A 80 6.24 6.60 7.33
N ALA A 81 6.19 7.14 6.11
CA ALA A 81 4.95 7.25 5.35
C ALA A 81 4.62 5.83 4.90
N GLY A 82 4.25 4.97 5.86
CA GLY A 82 3.89 3.58 5.60
C GLY A 82 2.97 3.60 4.40
N LYS A 83 3.45 3.02 3.27
CA LYS A 83 2.94 3.22 1.91
C LYS A 83 1.52 3.77 1.98
N VAL A 84 1.37 5.09 1.84
CA VAL A 84 0.04 5.65 1.66
C VAL A 84 -0.35 5.11 0.30
N ALA A 85 -1.00 3.94 0.31
CA ALA A 85 -1.60 3.37 -0.85
C ALA A 85 -2.40 4.52 -1.43
N THR A 86 -2.12 4.84 -2.70
CA THR A 86 -2.86 5.90 -3.36
C THR A 86 -4.35 5.62 -3.19
N ASP A 87 -5.21 6.63 -3.19
CA ASP A 87 -6.67 6.41 -3.03
C ASP A 87 -7.18 5.30 -3.97
N SER A 88 -6.55 5.15 -5.14
CA SER A 88 -6.76 4.08 -6.10
C SER A 88 -6.38 2.68 -5.59
N GLU A 89 -5.21 2.52 -4.96
CA GLU A 89 -4.75 1.24 -4.39
C GLU A 89 -5.57 0.84 -3.15
N VAL A 90 -5.94 1.80 -2.31
CA VAL A 90 -6.85 1.57 -1.18
C VAL A 90 -8.22 1.14 -1.69
N SER A 91 -8.74 1.85 -2.70
CA SER A 91 -10.04 1.55 -3.29
C SER A 91 -10.07 0.18 -3.96
N GLU A 92 -9.04 -0.18 -4.73
CA GLU A 92 -8.94 -1.49 -5.37
C GLU A 92 -8.79 -2.63 -4.34
N SER A 93 -8.02 -2.41 -3.26
CA SER A 93 -7.84 -3.43 -2.21
C SER A 93 -9.11 -3.62 -1.37
N ALA A 94 -9.78 -2.53 -1.00
CA ALA A 94 -11.07 -2.57 -0.32
C ALA A 94 -12.14 -3.23 -1.21
N PHE A 95 -12.17 -2.87 -2.49
CA PHE A 95 -13.06 -3.48 -3.47
C PHE A 95 -12.81 -4.99 -3.61
N LYS A 96 -11.55 -5.42 -3.73
CA LYS A 96 -11.18 -6.85 -3.76
C LYS A 96 -11.61 -7.58 -2.49
N ALA A 97 -11.43 -6.96 -1.32
CA ALA A 97 -11.86 -7.53 -0.06
C ALA A 97 -13.39 -7.66 0.05
N ASP A 98 -14.15 -6.76 -0.58
CA ASP A 98 -15.61 -6.86 -0.60
C ASP A 98 -16.10 -7.97 -1.53
N ILE A 99 -15.56 -8.07 -2.75
CA ILE A 99 -15.97 -9.13 -3.69
C ILE A 99 -15.51 -10.52 -3.26
N ALA A 100 -14.41 -10.63 -2.50
CA ALA A 100 -13.92 -11.92 -1.99
C ALA A 100 -14.76 -12.50 -0.84
N LYS A 101 -15.75 -11.76 -0.33
CA LYS A 101 -16.70 -12.26 0.69
C LYS A 101 -17.84 -13.07 0.07
N PHE A 102 -18.06 -12.93 -1.23
CA PHE A 102 -19.12 -13.66 -1.93
C PHE A 102 -18.69 -15.09 -2.20
N ASP A 103 -19.68 -15.94 -2.42
CA ASP A 103 -19.46 -17.30 -2.90
C ASP A 103 -18.71 -17.24 -4.24
N LYS A 104 -17.79 -18.18 -4.44
CA LYS A 104 -16.98 -18.19 -5.65
C LYS A 104 -17.84 -18.54 -6.86
N ILE A 105 -17.43 -18.03 -8.00
CA ILE A 105 -17.98 -18.38 -9.31
C ILE A 105 -17.36 -19.72 -9.74
N GLU A 106 -18.19 -20.74 -9.76
CA GLU A 106 -17.86 -22.11 -10.19
C GLU A 106 -18.23 -22.31 -11.66
N ASN A 107 -19.36 -21.74 -12.10
CA ASN A 107 -19.89 -21.97 -13.44
C ASN A 107 -19.21 -21.11 -14.51
N ASP A 108 -19.09 -21.70 -15.70
CA ASP A 108 -18.57 -21.02 -16.88
C ASP A 108 -19.66 -20.21 -17.60
N PHE A 109 -19.27 -19.25 -18.45
CA PHE A 109 -20.23 -18.39 -19.14
C PHE A 109 -21.32 -19.16 -19.89
N LYS A 110 -20.97 -20.33 -20.46
CA LYS A 110 -21.90 -21.11 -21.28
C LYS A 110 -22.95 -21.82 -20.43
N SER A 111 -22.58 -22.23 -19.22
CA SER A 111 -23.48 -22.87 -18.27
C SER A 111 -24.48 -21.86 -17.68
N LEU A 112 -24.05 -20.60 -17.55
CA LEU A 112 -24.87 -19.49 -17.07
C LEU A 112 -25.82 -18.94 -18.16
N ASP A 113 -25.41 -18.96 -19.44
CA ASP A 113 -26.21 -18.54 -20.61
C ASP A 113 -27.22 -19.64 -21.02
N ASN A 114 -28.22 -19.86 -20.15
CA ASN A 114 -29.19 -20.95 -20.25
C ASN A 114 -30.05 -20.89 -21.53
N ASP A 115 -30.41 -19.70 -21.98
CA ASP A 115 -31.17 -19.52 -23.23
C ASP A 115 -30.27 -19.41 -24.49
N SER A 116 -28.94 -19.42 -24.30
CA SER A 116 -27.91 -19.34 -25.34
C SER A 116 -28.03 -18.10 -26.23
N ASN A 117 -28.49 -16.97 -25.67
CA ASN A 117 -28.62 -15.70 -26.37
C ASN A 117 -27.30 -14.91 -26.44
N GLY A 118 -26.25 -15.38 -25.74
CA GLY A 118 -24.93 -14.74 -25.68
C GLY A 118 -24.78 -13.70 -24.57
N PHE A 119 -25.74 -13.63 -23.65
CA PHE A 119 -25.76 -12.74 -22.49
C PHE A 119 -26.34 -13.48 -21.29
N ILE A 120 -25.75 -13.24 -20.13
CA ILE A 120 -26.34 -13.66 -18.86
C ILE A 120 -27.27 -12.54 -18.39
N SER A 121 -28.56 -12.83 -18.28
CA SER A 121 -29.55 -11.92 -17.71
C SER A 121 -29.54 -11.94 -16.18
N VAL A 122 -30.21 -10.96 -15.55
CA VAL A 122 -30.41 -10.95 -14.10
C VAL A 122 -31.10 -12.23 -13.61
N SER A 123 -32.09 -12.72 -14.36
CA SER A 123 -32.81 -13.95 -13.98
C SER A 123 -31.91 -15.19 -14.02
N GLU A 124 -31.05 -15.30 -15.03
CA GLU A 124 -30.08 -16.40 -15.12
C GLU A 124 -29.00 -16.29 -14.03
N ALA A 125 -28.61 -15.06 -13.67
CA ALA A 125 -27.64 -14.83 -12.62
C ALA A 125 -28.17 -15.10 -11.22
N ASP A 126 -29.43 -14.76 -10.93
CA ASP A 126 -30.04 -14.91 -9.60
C ASP A 126 -30.25 -16.38 -9.20
N ASP A 127 -30.34 -17.28 -10.17
CA ASP A 127 -30.46 -18.72 -9.94
C ASP A 127 -29.09 -19.41 -9.78
N ASP A 128 -27.98 -18.67 -9.89
CA ASP A 128 -26.61 -19.20 -9.91
C ASP A 128 -25.63 -18.42 -9.00
N ASP A 129 -24.40 -18.95 -8.92
CA ASP A 129 -23.28 -18.45 -8.12
C ASP A 129 -22.81 -17.02 -8.45
N ILE A 130 -23.18 -16.49 -9.62
CA ILE A 130 -22.79 -15.14 -10.06
C ILE A 130 -23.70 -14.02 -9.54
N SER A 131 -24.82 -14.29 -8.87
CA SER A 131 -25.80 -13.26 -8.47
C SER A 131 -25.15 -12.08 -7.74
N ASN A 132 -24.27 -12.37 -6.76
CA ASN A 132 -23.57 -11.34 -5.99
C ASN A 132 -22.46 -10.60 -6.77
N HIS A 133 -22.03 -11.16 -7.90
CA HIS A 133 -21.00 -10.59 -8.76
C HIS A 133 -21.58 -9.80 -9.95
N PHE A 134 -22.84 -10.06 -10.31
CA PHE A 134 -23.50 -9.54 -11.51
C PHE A 134 -23.34 -8.02 -11.67
N GLY A 135 -23.68 -7.25 -10.63
CA GLY A 135 -23.62 -5.80 -10.67
C GLY A 135 -22.21 -5.23 -10.83
N TYR A 136 -21.17 -6.01 -10.50
CA TYR A 136 -19.77 -5.64 -10.70
C TYR A 136 -19.28 -5.98 -12.11
N MET A 137 -19.89 -6.96 -12.76
CA MET A 137 -19.58 -7.35 -14.14
C MET A 137 -20.27 -6.43 -15.16
N ASP A 138 -21.53 -6.07 -14.92
CA ASP A 138 -22.35 -5.20 -15.78
C ASP A 138 -21.82 -3.76 -15.79
N SER A 139 -20.76 -3.56 -16.58
CA SER A 139 -20.00 -2.31 -16.63
C SER A 139 -20.76 -1.22 -17.40
N ASN A 140 -21.54 -1.61 -18.41
CA ASN A 140 -22.32 -0.71 -19.24
C ASN A 140 -23.72 -0.41 -18.64
N LYS A 141 -24.12 -1.14 -17.57
CA LYS A 141 -25.38 -1.03 -16.83
C LYS A 141 -26.61 -1.35 -17.67
N ASP A 142 -26.48 -2.28 -18.62
CA ASP A 142 -27.58 -2.71 -19.48
C ASP A 142 -28.43 -3.84 -18.87
N LYS A 143 -28.11 -4.26 -17.64
CA LYS A 143 -28.75 -5.34 -16.88
C LYS A 143 -28.54 -6.71 -17.52
N ARG A 144 -27.44 -6.87 -18.24
CA ARG A 144 -26.96 -8.14 -18.79
C ARG A 144 -25.46 -8.18 -18.63
N VAL A 145 -24.90 -9.38 -18.58
CA VAL A 145 -23.46 -9.59 -18.62
C VAL A 145 -23.12 -10.25 -19.95
N SER A 146 -22.40 -9.52 -20.80
CA SER A 146 -21.84 -10.09 -22.01
C SER A 146 -20.64 -11.00 -21.70
N LYS A 147 -20.30 -11.90 -22.63
CA LYS A 147 -19.09 -12.74 -22.52
C LYS A 147 -17.82 -11.90 -22.29
N LYS A 148 -17.76 -10.72 -22.88
CA LYS A 148 -16.62 -9.81 -22.72
C LYS A 148 -16.53 -9.26 -21.29
N GLU A 149 -17.66 -8.88 -20.70
CA GLU A 149 -17.72 -8.37 -19.32
C GLU A 149 -17.38 -9.47 -18.33
N PHE A 150 -17.96 -10.67 -18.49
CA PHE A 150 -17.60 -11.84 -17.69
C PHE A 150 -16.10 -12.12 -17.76
N ASN A 151 -15.53 -12.19 -18.96
CA ASN A 151 -14.10 -12.46 -19.12
C ASN A 151 -13.23 -11.34 -18.54
N SER A 152 -13.63 -10.08 -18.67
CA SER A 152 -12.86 -8.97 -18.10
C SER A 152 -12.86 -9.03 -16.57
N TYR A 153 -13.99 -9.40 -15.97
CA TYR A 153 -14.12 -9.54 -14.53
C TYR A 153 -13.28 -10.68 -13.97
N ILE A 154 -13.40 -11.88 -14.56
CA ILE A 154 -12.63 -13.05 -14.13
C ILE A 154 -11.13 -12.84 -14.42
N GLN A 155 -10.73 -12.17 -15.49
CA GLN A 155 -9.32 -11.85 -15.73
C GLN A 155 -8.74 -10.93 -14.64
N LYS A 156 -9.53 -9.95 -14.17
CA LYS A 156 -9.07 -8.95 -13.20
C LYS A 156 -9.15 -9.44 -11.75
N HIS A 157 -10.13 -10.29 -11.45
CA HIS A 157 -10.50 -10.65 -10.07
C HIS A 157 -10.56 -12.16 -9.82
N GLY A 158 -10.46 -13.00 -10.85
CA GLY A 158 -10.69 -14.45 -10.82
C GLY A 158 -9.87 -15.20 -9.77
N ASP A 159 -8.62 -14.80 -9.55
CA ASP A 159 -7.77 -15.37 -8.48
C ASP A 159 -8.41 -15.31 -7.08
N SER A 160 -9.34 -14.38 -6.86
CA SER A 160 -10.04 -14.18 -5.59
C SER A 160 -11.51 -14.60 -5.60
N VAL A 161 -12.13 -14.71 -6.78
CA VAL A 161 -13.60 -14.84 -6.90
C VAL A 161 -14.06 -16.01 -7.78
N ALA A 162 -13.15 -16.79 -8.37
CA ALA A 162 -13.50 -17.86 -9.29
C ALA A 162 -12.76 -19.17 -8.98
N GLU A 163 -13.39 -20.29 -9.31
CA GLU A 163 -12.77 -21.63 -9.26
C GLU A 163 -12.26 -22.07 -10.65
N ASP A 164 -11.54 -23.20 -10.68
CA ASP A 164 -10.81 -23.65 -11.86
C ASP A 164 -11.70 -23.74 -13.11
N ASP A 165 -12.94 -24.22 -12.97
CA ASP A 165 -13.88 -24.38 -14.10
C ASP A 165 -14.25 -23.04 -14.77
N ALA A 166 -14.51 -21.99 -13.98
CA ALA A 166 -14.72 -20.62 -14.48
C ALA A 166 -13.43 -20.00 -15.06
N LEU A 167 -12.26 -20.42 -14.57
CA LEU A 167 -10.94 -19.97 -15.02
C LEU A 167 -10.45 -20.71 -16.28
N GLU A 168 -10.97 -21.90 -16.60
CA GLU A 168 -10.54 -22.70 -17.76
C GLU A 168 -10.85 -22.03 -19.11
N GLN A 169 -11.84 -21.15 -19.18
CA GLN A 169 -12.14 -20.39 -20.40
C GLN A 169 -11.00 -19.44 -20.83
N PHE A 170 -10.07 -19.09 -19.93
CA PHE A 170 -8.90 -18.26 -20.26
C PHE A 170 -7.72 -19.04 -20.81
N LYS A 171 -7.62 -20.34 -20.49
CA LYS A 171 -6.47 -21.16 -20.91
C LYS A 171 -6.58 -21.65 -22.35
N ASN A 172 -7.78 -21.62 -22.94
CA ASN A 172 -8.08 -22.22 -24.25
C ASN A 172 -8.52 -21.22 -25.33
N SER A 173 -8.36 -19.90 -25.13
CA SER A 173 -8.81 -18.87 -26.07
C SER A 173 -7.69 -18.17 -26.83
#